data_AF-A0A0G2G248-F1
#
_entry.id   AF-A0A0G2G248-F1
#
_cell.length_a   1.000
_cell.length_b   1.000
_cell.length_c   1.000
_cell.angle_alpha   90.00
_cell.angle_beta   90.00
_cell.angle_gamma   90.00
#
_symmetry.space_group_name_H-M   'P 1'
#
loop_
_entity.id
_entity.type
_entity.pdbx_description
1 polymer ?
#
loop_
_entity_poly.entity_id
_entity_poly.type
_entity_poly.pdbx_seq_one_letter_code
_entity_poly.pdbx_strand_id
1 'polypeptide(L)'
;MDLFGSWDTWNVVRSLCKYHARLSIALRLPKHLPPVAIQSRWYSEPVKILSLDHGSFTKNAKGYPVLSKAHQALITRYFRLKTPPWFLLCHVDPIPIHTTVDGPTNTNLSSPLASNPPQSATDFPTLAEAANQANGKHADGTPYLSYMRNLQKKQPQLSPIERFGAGYQDYLQAPLQPLTVNLESITYEVFEKDPIKYEWYERAISKALRDWLEQRKPTSREDGRVVVAVVGAGRGPLVTRALKAADEAGISIDMWALEKNPNAFVLLNRHNETIWNNRVKLVQSDMRTWKGPWVEEDYRNKGMPLPETSIGQAISSLADVADSAFAVTATMPRVDFAHEPTVKHYPIDILISELLGSFADNELSPECLDGVTHLLNPVHGISIPASYTAHLSPIGAPKLHADIMAQSISNPHAAETPYVVMFHAVDHLSTTVQSSSVGNKSPTPNMDGADRTSSMIGPPVPVVQTVWKFSHPNSVMQQMSPDGPPVSNSHNSRHSVVSFRIRDRGVCHGIAGYFETVLYPGVELSTNPVTMEQKSAGMISWFPTYFPLKQPLYVPDNSVIVLHMWRQTDERKVWYEWIVEVFVWDRVDAARAKGPGKKLRIGMSELHSSIKEACLM
;
A
#
# COMPACT_ATOMS: atom_id res chain seq x y z
N MET A 1 32.08 -21.43 9.82
CA MET A 1 31.02 -22.20 9.12
C MET A 1 30.28 -21.22 8.24
N ASP A 2 30.20 -21.47 6.93
CA ASP A 2 29.40 -20.62 6.03
C ASP A 2 27.92 -20.94 6.23
N LEU A 3 27.20 -20.05 6.90
CA LEU A 3 25.81 -20.27 7.25
C LEU A 3 24.86 -20.09 6.05
N PHE A 4 25.28 -19.40 4.99
CA PHE A 4 24.47 -19.15 3.80
C PHE A 4 24.85 -20.06 2.63
N GLY A 5 25.89 -20.89 2.75
CA GLY A 5 26.40 -21.71 1.64
C GLY A 5 25.37 -22.63 0.98
N SER A 6 24.41 -23.19 1.75
CA SER A 6 23.30 -23.98 1.17
C SER A 6 22.31 -23.13 0.38
N TRP A 7 22.05 -21.90 0.84
CA TRP A 7 21.23 -20.94 0.12
C TRP A 7 21.94 -20.40 -1.12
N ASP A 8 23.25 -20.13 -1.04
CA ASP A 8 24.06 -19.73 -2.21
C ASP A 8 24.04 -20.83 -3.28
N THR A 9 24.14 -22.10 -2.88
CA THR A 9 24.01 -23.25 -3.81
C THR A 9 22.64 -23.26 -4.48
N TRP A 10 21.56 -23.10 -3.72
CA TRP A 10 20.22 -22.97 -4.28
C TRP A 10 20.10 -21.76 -5.23
N ASN A 11 20.69 -20.62 -4.85
CA ASN A 11 20.67 -19.41 -5.65
C ASN A 11 21.34 -19.62 -7.02
N VAL A 12 22.45 -20.37 -7.08
CA VAL A 12 23.08 -20.76 -8.34
C VAL A 12 22.12 -21.63 -9.17
N VAL A 13 21.55 -22.69 -8.57
CA VAL A 13 20.64 -23.61 -9.27
C VAL A 13 19.42 -22.88 -9.84
N ARG A 14 18.71 -22.07 -9.04
CA ARG A 14 17.52 -21.35 -9.51
C ARG A 14 17.87 -20.34 -10.61
N SER A 15 19.05 -19.72 -10.55
CA SER A 15 19.49 -18.75 -11.55
C SER A 15 19.79 -19.44 -12.88
N LEU A 16 20.49 -20.58 -12.86
CA LEU A 16 20.72 -21.41 -14.05
C LEU A 16 19.41 -21.91 -14.67
N CYS A 17 18.44 -22.26 -13.83
CA CYS A 17 17.09 -22.64 -14.26
C CYS A 17 16.18 -21.45 -14.58
N LYS A 18 16.70 -20.21 -14.62
CA LYS A 18 15.95 -18.98 -14.93
C LYS A 18 14.64 -18.85 -14.12
N TYR A 19 14.71 -19.16 -12.82
CA TYR A 19 13.57 -19.11 -11.88
C TYR A 19 12.31 -19.83 -12.39
N HIS A 20 12.48 -20.96 -13.09
CA HIS A 20 11.36 -21.71 -13.66
C HIS A 20 10.31 -22.08 -12.59
N ALA A 21 9.02 -21.80 -12.84
CA ALA A 21 7.93 -21.95 -11.85
C ALA A 21 7.75 -23.38 -11.27
N ARG A 22 8.16 -24.42 -12.02
CA ARG A 22 8.18 -25.82 -11.55
C ARG A 22 9.33 -26.16 -10.59
N LEU A 23 10.36 -25.32 -10.50
CA LEU A 23 11.49 -25.54 -9.60
C LEU A 23 11.09 -25.11 -8.18
N SER A 24 11.18 -26.03 -7.23
CA SER A 24 10.82 -25.80 -5.83
C SER A 24 11.73 -26.57 -4.90
N ILE A 25 11.65 -26.27 -3.60
CA ILE A 25 12.63 -26.73 -2.61
C ILE A 25 11.95 -27.59 -1.54
N ALA A 26 12.64 -28.66 -1.16
CA ALA A 26 12.40 -29.39 0.07
C ALA A 26 13.51 -29.05 1.07
N LEU A 27 13.17 -28.41 2.19
CA LEU A 27 14.12 -28.02 3.23
C LEU A 27 13.97 -28.92 4.45
N ARG A 28 15.10 -29.39 4.99
CA ARG A 28 15.14 -30.09 6.27
C ARG A 28 15.36 -29.08 7.39
N LEU A 29 14.44 -29.07 8.36
CA LEU A 29 14.59 -28.24 9.55
C LEU A 29 15.54 -28.93 10.55
N PRO A 30 16.66 -28.28 10.93
CA PRO A 30 17.59 -28.83 11.90
C PRO A 30 17.03 -28.76 13.33
N LYS A 31 17.50 -29.62 14.24
CA LYS A 31 17.15 -29.59 15.67
C LYS A 31 17.36 -28.22 16.32
N HIS A 32 18.42 -27.51 15.90
CA HIS A 32 18.71 -26.15 16.31
C HIS A 32 18.57 -25.23 15.09
N LEU A 33 17.59 -24.33 15.11
CA LEU A 33 17.32 -23.45 13.98
C LEU A 33 18.47 -22.45 13.76
N PRO A 34 18.76 -22.08 12.50
CA PRO A 34 19.74 -21.05 12.20
C PRO A 34 19.26 -19.66 12.64
N PRO A 35 20.15 -18.65 12.67
CA PRO A 35 19.77 -17.25 12.87
C PRO A 35 18.59 -16.79 11.99
N VAL A 36 17.81 -15.82 12.49
CA VAL A 36 16.59 -15.35 11.83
C VAL A 36 16.84 -14.83 10.41
N ALA A 37 18.00 -14.25 10.14
CA ALA A 37 18.37 -13.81 8.78
C ALA A 37 18.29 -14.95 7.75
N ILE A 38 18.79 -16.14 8.09
CA ILE A 38 18.75 -17.31 7.20
C ILE A 38 17.33 -17.86 7.09
N GLN A 39 16.58 -17.86 8.19
CA GLN A 39 15.18 -18.25 8.16
C GLN A 39 14.37 -17.34 7.22
N SER A 40 14.61 -16.03 7.25
CA SER A 40 13.95 -15.06 6.37
C SER A 40 14.32 -15.24 4.91
N ARG A 41 15.59 -15.55 4.58
CA ARG A 41 15.99 -15.88 3.21
C ARG A 41 15.17 -17.05 2.68
N TRP A 42 15.17 -18.18 3.37
CA TRP A 42 14.41 -19.37 2.96
C TRP A 42 12.90 -19.17 2.97
N TYR A 43 12.37 -18.29 3.81
CA TYR A 43 10.94 -17.98 3.81
C TYR A 43 10.49 -17.27 2.53
N SER A 44 11.37 -16.50 1.88
CA SER A 44 11.07 -15.87 0.59
C SER A 44 11.15 -16.82 -0.61
N GLU A 45 11.74 -18.01 -0.44
CA GLU A 45 11.97 -18.98 -1.52
C GLU A 45 10.75 -19.88 -1.77
N PRO A 46 10.63 -20.52 -2.96
CA PRO A 46 9.55 -21.45 -3.29
C PRO A 46 9.69 -22.81 -2.57
N VAL A 47 9.59 -22.79 -1.24
CA VAL A 47 9.64 -23.98 -0.38
C VAL A 47 8.31 -24.73 -0.50
N LYS A 48 8.34 -25.96 -1.01
CA LYS A 48 7.17 -26.85 -1.10
C LYS A 48 7.11 -27.88 0.00
N ILE A 49 8.24 -28.28 0.56
CA ILE A 49 8.30 -29.29 1.62
C ILE A 49 9.20 -28.79 2.75
N LEU A 50 8.73 -28.89 3.98
CA LEU A 50 9.52 -28.73 5.20
C LEU A 50 9.57 -30.08 5.91
N SER A 51 10.75 -30.72 5.93
CA SER A 51 10.93 -31.98 6.64
C SER A 51 11.39 -31.76 8.08
N LEU A 52 10.74 -32.50 8.99
CA LEU A 52 10.96 -32.47 10.43
C LEU A 52 11.34 -33.88 10.87
N ASP A 53 12.56 -34.03 11.38
CA ASP A 53 13.05 -35.30 11.91
C ASP A 53 12.58 -35.52 13.35
N HIS A 54 12.54 -36.76 13.83
CA HIS A 54 12.25 -37.06 15.25
C HIS A 54 13.11 -36.22 16.21
N GLY A 55 14.37 -35.95 15.84
CA GLY A 55 15.31 -35.17 16.63
C GLY A 55 14.93 -33.70 16.82
N SER A 56 14.01 -33.17 16.01
CA SER A 56 13.49 -31.79 16.14
C SER A 56 12.43 -31.65 17.24
N PHE A 57 11.88 -32.78 17.72
CA PHE A 57 10.87 -32.82 18.77
C PHE A 57 11.49 -33.10 20.14
N THR A 58 10.82 -32.61 21.18
CA THR A 58 11.13 -32.87 22.59
C THR A 58 9.87 -33.36 23.29
N LYS A 59 10.00 -34.12 24.38
CA LYS A 59 8.82 -34.57 25.15
C LYS A 59 8.43 -33.52 26.18
N ASN A 60 7.14 -33.21 26.28
CA ASN A 60 6.61 -32.38 27.37
C ASN A 60 6.50 -33.17 28.69
N ALA A 61 6.07 -32.52 29.78
CA ALA A 61 5.89 -33.16 31.09
C ALA A 61 4.92 -34.37 31.09
N LYS A 62 4.03 -34.46 30.09
CA LYS A 62 3.09 -35.57 29.88
C LYS A 62 3.61 -36.62 28.90
N GLY A 63 4.85 -36.50 28.42
CA GLY A 63 5.49 -37.44 27.50
C GLY A 63 5.17 -37.25 26.01
N TYR A 64 4.35 -36.28 25.63
CA TYR A 64 3.97 -36.03 24.23
C TYR A 64 5.05 -35.24 23.47
N PRO A 65 5.26 -35.51 22.17
CA PRO A 65 6.20 -34.77 21.34
C PRO A 65 5.71 -33.34 21.10
N VAL A 66 6.61 -32.38 21.31
CA VAL A 66 6.40 -30.95 21.11
C VAL A 66 7.65 -30.31 20.51
N LEU A 67 7.44 -29.26 19.71
CA LEU A 67 8.52 -28.47 19.14
C LEU A 67 8.92 -27.33 20.09
N SER A 68 10.17 -26.86 19.97
CA SER A 68 10.62 -25.65 20.68
C SER A 68 9.83 -24.40 20.23
N LYS A 69 9.85 -23.34 21.04
CA LYS A 69 9.17 -22.08 20.70
C LYS A 69 9.67 -21.45 19.40
N ALA A 70 10.97 -21.56 19.10
CA ALA A 70 11.55 -21.08 17.86
C ALA A 70 10.99 -21.84 16.63
N HIS A 71 10.86 -23.16 16.73
CA HIS A 71 10.23 -23.98 15.68
C HIS A 71 8.75 -23.67 15.52
N GLN A 72 8.02 -23.53 16.63
CA GLN A 72 6.61 -23.13 16.59
C GLN A 72 6.44 -21.78 15.87
N ALA A 73 7.29 -20.79 16.16
CA ALA A 73 7.24 -19.48 15.51
C ALA A 73 7.51 -19.56 13.99
N LEU A 74 8.55 -20.29 13.58
CA LEU A 74 8.88 -20.47 12.16
C LEU A 74 7.77 -21.19 11.40
N ILE A 75 7.25 -22.28 11.96
CA ILE A 75 6.17 -23.08 11.35
C ILE A 75 4.88 -22.28 11.26
N THR A 76 4.52 -21.53 12.30
CA THR A 76 3.39 -20.59 12.27
C THR A 76 3.56 -19.56 11.16
N ARG A 77 4.77 -19.02 10.94
CA ARG A 77 5.04 -18.12 9.81
C ARG A 77 4.76 -18.80 8.47
N TYR A 78 5.20 -20.06 8.29
CA TYR A 78 4.95 -20.82 7.05
C TYR A 78 3.49 -21.21 6.85
N PHE A 79 2.73 -21.50 7.91
CA PHE A 79 1.28 -21.79 7.81
C PHE A 79 0.49 -20.61 7.25
N ARG A 80 1.01 -19.39 7.37
CA ARG A 80 0.36 -18.17 6.90
C ARG A 80 0.59 -17.88 5.43
N LEU A 81 1.56 -18.57 4.78
CA LEU A 81 1.75 -18.46 3.33
C LEU A 81 0.46 -18.82 2.59
N LYS A 82 0.18 -18.11 1.49
CA LYS A 82 -0.93 -18.41 0.58
C LYS A 82 -0.94 -19.89 0.15
N THR A 83 0.25 -20.43 -0.10
CA THR A 83 0.46 -21.87 -0.33
C THR A 83 1.45 -22.37 0.73
N PRO A 84 0.98 -22.85 1.90
CA PRO A 84 1.87 -23.35 2.92
C PRO A 84 2.59 -24.62 2.43
N PRO A 85 3.87 -24.81 2.77
CA PRO A 85 4.59 -26.04 2.42
C PRO A 85 3.96 -27.26 3.08
N TRP A 86 4.15 -28.42 2.47
CA TRP A 86 3.86 -29.70 3.10
C TRP A 86 4.86 -29.97 4.21
N PHE A 87 4.36 -30.32 5.39
CA PHE A 87 5.21 -30.74 6.51
C PHE A 87 5.42 -32.24 6.45
N LEU A 88 6.64 -32.67 6.16
CA LEU A 88 7.02 -34.08 6.08
C LEU A 88 7.64 -34.52 7.40
N LEU A 89 6.97 -35.42 8.13
CA LEU A 89 7.52 -36.00 9.36
C LEU A 89 8.41 -37.19 9.00
N CYS A 90 9.70 -37.11 9.34
CA CYS A 90 10.70 -38.11 9.01
C CYS A 90 11.16 -38.86 10.27
N HIS A 91 11.34 -40.17 10.14
CA HIS A 91 11.82 -41.04 11.23
C HIS A 91 10.97 -40.97 12.51
N VAL A 92 9.69 -40.60 12.37
CA VAL A 92 8.69 -40.66 13.44
C VAL A 92 8.04 -42.04 13.49
N ASP A 93 7.34 -42.35 14.59
CA ASP A 93 6.69 -43.65 14.78
C ASP A 93 5.76 -44.01 13.61
N PRO A 94 5.67 -45.29 13.21
CA PRO A 94 4.82 -45.73 12.11
C PRO A 94 3.36 -45.33 12.34
N ILE A 95 2.65 -44.99 11.27
CA ILE A 95 1.19 -44.83 11.32
C ILE A 95 0.61 -46.21 11.65
N PRO A 96 -0.17 -46.38 12.73
CA PRO A 96 -0.82 -47.64 13.03
C PRO A 96 -1.72 -48.01 11.87
N ILE A 97 -1.35 -49.07 11.14
CA ILE A 97 -2.23 -49.67 10.15
C ILE A 97 -3.25 -50.46 10.98
N HIS A 98 -4.52 -50.07 10.94
CA HIS A 98 -5.59 -50.92 11.45
C HIS A 98 -5.68 -52.15 10.54
N THR A 99 -4.85 -53.17 10.81
CA THR A 99 -5.11 -54.52 10.33
C THR A 99 -6.23 -55.07 11.18
N THR A 100 -7.47 -54.99 10.71
CA THR A 100 -8.54 -55.86 11.22
C THR A 100 -8.23 -57.28 10.76
N VAL A 101 -7.47 -58.03 11.56
CA VAL A 101 -7.34 -59.48 11.42
C VAL A 101 -7.32 -60.07 12.82
N ASP A 102 -8.48 -60.50 13.29
CA ASP A 102 -8.56 -61.56 14.30
C ASP A 102 -8.12 -62.87 13.64
N GLY A 103 -6.99 -63.43 14.10
CA GLY A 103 -6.53 -64.76 13.69
C GLY A 103 -5.03 -64.97 13.97
N PRO A 104 -4.62 -66.10 14.58
CA PRO A 104 -3.27 -66.24 15.10
C PRO A 104 -2.24 -66.64 14.02
N THR A 105 -1.04 -66.07 14.16
CA THR A 105 0.27 -66.55 13.65
C THR A 105 0.42 -66.81 12.14
N ASN A 106 1.22 -65.97 11.47
CA ASN A 106 2.53 -66.39 10.94
C ASN A 106 3.26 -65.28 10.17
N THR A 107 4.59 -65.34 10.29
CA THR A 107 5.63 -64.56 9.62
C THR A 107 5.56 -64.63 8.08
N ASN A 108 5.59 -63.48 7.39
CA ASN A 108 6.54 -63.11 6.32
C ASN A 108 6.03 -61.95 5.44
N LEU A 109 6.98 -61.09 5.05
CA LEU A 109 6.86 -60.02 4.04
C LEU A 109 6.32 -60.54 2.70
N SER A 110 5.47 -59.75 2.01
CA SER A 110 5.53 -59.38 0.57
C SER A 110 4.23 -58.67 0.12
N SER A 111 4.31 -57.51 -0.55
CA SER A 111 3.23 -56.96 -1.40
C SER A 111 3.06 -57.80 -2.69
N PRO A 112 2.18 -57.51 -3.68
CA PRO A 112 1.07 -56.53 -3.82
C PRO A 112 -0.24 -57.12 -4.44
N LEU A 113 -1.26 -56.26 -4.61
CA LEU A 113 -2.39 -56.34 -5.57
C LEU A 113 -3.26 -57.62 -5.62
N ALA A 114 -4.50 -57.54 -5.11
CA ALA A 114 -5.66 -58.21 -5.73
C ALA A 114 -7.00 -57.70 -5.15
N SER A 115 -7.92 -57.43 -6.07
CA SER A 115 -9.34 -57.09 -5.95
C SER A 115 -10.20 -58.11 -5.20
N ASN A 116 -11.18 -57.65 -4.38
CA ASN A 116 -12.54 -58.21 -4.23
C ASN A 116 -13.44 -57.43 -3.21
N PRO A 117 -14.79 -57.60 -3.19
CA PRO A 117 -15.80 -56.53 -3.33
C PRO A 117 -16.32 -55.91 -2.00
N PRO A 118 -17.21 -54.88 -2.04
CA PRO A 118 -17.66 -54.20 -0.83
C PRO A 118 -18.66 -55.08 -0.04
N GLN A 119 -18.28 -55.48 1.17
CA GLN A 119 -19.21 -56.09 2.12
C GLN A 119 -19.79 -55.03 3.08
N SER A 120 -21.10 -54.83 2.90
CA SER A 120 -22.12 -54.35 3.84
C SER A 120 -21.69 -53.54 5.06
N ALA A 121 -22.09 -52.27 5.05
CA ALA A 121 -22.27 -51.44 6.23
C ALA A 121 -23.32 -52.05 7.16
N THR A 122 -22.93 -52.48 8.36
CA THR A 122 -23.74 -52.55 9.58
C THR A 122 -22.89 -53.17 10.69
N ASP A 123 -22.09 -52.35 11.35
CA ASP A 123 -21.71 -52.59 12.75
C ASP A 123 -21.12 -51.28 13.30
N PHE A 124 -22.01 -50.42 13.78
CA PHE A 124 -21.62 -49.31 14.65
C PHE A 124 -21.67 -49.82 16.08
N PRO A 125 -20.59 -49.66 16.89
CA PRO A 125 -20.57 -50.12 18.26
C PRO A 125 -21.66 -49.42 19.08
N THR A 126 -22.26 -50.15 20.01
CA THR A 126 -23.29 -49.59 20.89
C THR A 126 -22.71 -48.50 21.80
N LEU A 127 -23.54 -47.56 22.27
CA LEU A 127 -23.12 -46.47 23.17
C LEU A 127 -22.43 -47.00 24.45
N ALA A 128 -22.79 -48.21 24.91
CA ALA A 128 -22.17 -48.87 26.05
C ALA A 128 -20.78 -49.45 25.72
N GLU A 129 -20.59 -49.98 24.51
CA GLU A 129 -19.28 -50.46 24.02
C GLU A 129 -18.32 -49.29 23.74
N ALA A 130 -18.83 -48.18 23.19
CA ALA A 130 -18.09 -46.95 23.00
C ALA A 130 -17.68 -46.31 24.36
N ALA A 131 -18.55 -46.40 25.38
CA ALA A 131 -18.24 -45.92 26.73
C ALA A 131 -17.22 -46.80 27.47
N ASN A 132 -17.22 -48.12 27.25
CA ASN A 132 -16.23 -49.03 27.85
C ASN A 132 -14.85 -48.93 27.18
N GLN A 133 -14.77 -48.60 25.88
CA GLN A 133 -13.50 -48.28 25.21
C GLN A 133 -12.88 -46.95 25.66
N ALA A 134 -13.69 -46.02 26.18
CA ALA A 134 -13.21 -44.70 26.64
C ALA A 134 -12.36 -44.75 27.94
N ASN A 135 -12.35 -45.87 28.67
CA ASN A 135 -11.61 -46.01 29.93
C ASN A 135 -10.20 -46.63 29.79
N GLY A 136 -9.81 -47.09 28.60
CA GLY A 136 -8.40 -47.32 28.28
C GLY A 136 -7.75 -46.01 27.88
N LYS A 137 -6.56 -45.68 28.41
CA LYS A 137 -5.74 -44.59 27.85
C LYS A 137 -5.50 -44.89 26.37
N HIS A 138 -6.32 -44.37 25.47
CA HIS A 138 -6.06 -44.40 24.04
C HIS A 138 -4.78 -43.59 23.82
N ALA A 139 -3.65 -44.28 23.78
CA ALA A 139 -2.40 -43.70 23.35
C ALA A 139 -2.60 -43.26 21.89
N ASP A 140 -2.45 -41.96 21.64
CA ASP A 140 -2.51 -41.42 20.28
C ASP A 140 -1.48 -42.14 19.43
N GLY A 141 -1.93 -42.92 18.45
CA GLY A 141 -1.08 -43.71 17.58
C GLY A 141 -0.27 -42.86 16.59
N THR A 142 -0.58 -41.56 16.46
CA THR A 142 0.15 -40.62 15.60
C THR A 142 0.47 -39.30 16.33
N PRO A 143 1.20 -39.34 17.46
CA PRO A 143 1.28 -38.21 18.39
C PRO A 143 1.97 -36.98 17.77
N TYR A 144 2.94 -37.18 16.87
CA TYR A 144 3.60 -36.11 16.13
C TYR A 144 2.64 -35.41 15.14
N LEU A 145 1.83 -36.19 14.42
CA LEU A 145 0.84 -35.66 13.48
C LEU A 145 -0.25 -34.88 14.21
N SER A 146 -0.76 -35.42 15.32
CA SER A 146 -1.74 -34.74 16.16
C SER A 146 -1.19 -33.43 16.73
N TYR A 147 0.08 -33.40 17.15
CA TYR A 147 0.72 -32.18 17.59
C TYR A 147 0.80 -31.12 16.48
N MET A 148 1.23 -31.51 15.26
CA MET A 148 1.27 -30.60 14.11
C MET A 148 -0.11 -30.07 13.73
N ARG A 149 -1.13 -30.94 13.73
CA ARG A 149 -2.54 -30.54 13.51
C ARG A 149 -3.02 -29.58 14.60
N ASN A 150 -2.64 -29.80 15.85
CA ASN A 150 -2.96 -28.88 16.94
C ASN A 150 -2.27 -27.52 16.76
N LEU A 151 -1.02 -27.46 16.28
CA LEU A 151 -0.36 -26.19 15.92
C LEU A 151 -1.09 -25.46 14.79
N GLN A 152 -1.51 -26.19 13.76
CA GLN A 152 -2.28 -25.64 12.64
C GLN A 152 -3.68 -25.13 13.08
N LYS A 153 -4.34 -25.82 14.02
CA LYS A 153 -5.63 -25.37 14.57
C LYS A 153 -5.50 -24.14 15.48
N LYS A 154 -4.36 -23.99 16.15
CA LYS A 154 -4.09 -22.88 17.10
C LYS A 154 -3.36 -21.71 16.46
N GLN A 155 -3.59 -21.44 15.18
CA GLN A 155 -3.01 -20.27 14.52
C GLN A 155 -3.62 -18.98 15.10
N PRO A 156 -2.83 -17.91 15.24
CA PRO A 156 -3.35 -16.60 15.61
C PRO A 156 -4.41 -16.11 14.62
N GLN A 157 -5.32 -15.26 15.10
CA GLN A 157 -6.29 -14.60 14.23
C GLN A 157 -5.58 -13.75 13.18
N LEU A 158 -6.11 -13.76 11.95
CA LEU A 158 -5.61 -12.92 10.88
C LEU A 158 -5.95 -11.46 11.15
N SER A 159 -4.97 -10.58 10.94
CA SER A 159 -5.19 -9.14 11.00
C SER A 159 -6.22 -8.70 9.93
N PRO A 160 -6.83 -7.51 10.07
CA PRO A 160 -7.79 -7.00 9.07
C PRO A 160 -7.24 -7.03 7.64
N ILE A 161 -5.99 -6.58 7.43
CA ILE A 161 -5.35 -6.55 6.12
C ILE A 161 -5.08 -7.96 5.56
N GLU A 162 -4.78 -8.95 6.41
CA GLU A 162 -4.58 -10.33 5.95
C GLU A 162 -5.87 -11.03 5.57
N ARG A 163 -6.97 -10.71 6.26
CA ARG A 163 -8.30 -11.21 5.89
C ARG A 163 -8.78 -10.58 4.59
N PHE A 164 -8.61 -9.27 4.45
CA PHE A 164 -8.99 -8.53 3.26
C PHE A 164 -8.17 -8.92 2.03
N GLY A 165 -6.84 -9.02 2.19
CA GLY A 165 -5.92 -9.38 1.10
C GLY A 165 -5.84 -10.88 0.82
N ALA A 166 -6.72 -11.71 1.37
CA ALA A 166 -6.77 -13.13 1.07
C ALA A 166 -6.95 -13.36 -0.44
N GLY A 167 -5.99 -14.04 -1.06
CA GLY A 167 -5.92 -14.25 -2.51
C GLY A 167 -4.96 -13.31 -3.22
N TYR A 168 -4.68 -12.14 -2.66
CA TYR A 168 -3.80 -11.11 -3.24
C TYR A 168 -2.33 -11.20 -2.78
N GLN A 169 -2.01 -12.13 -1.88
CA GLN A 169 -0.63 -12.36 -1.44
C GLN A 169 0.30 -12.64 -2.63
N ASP A 170 1.34 -11.83 -2.73
CA ASP A 170 2.35 -11.84 -3.81
C ASP A 170 1.72 -11.84 -5.22
N TYR A 171 0.58 -11.17 -5.39
CA TYR A 171 -0.08 -10.98 -6.69
C TYR A 171 0.25 -9.61 -7.25
N LEU A 172 0.75 -9.57 -8.49
CA LEU A 172 1.14 -8.34 -9.19
C LEU A 172 -0.09 -7.65 -9.76
N GLN A 173 -0.38 -6.43 -9.30
CA GLN A 173 -1.48 -5.60 -9.80
C GLN A 173 -0.91 -4.33 -10.41
N ALA A 174 -1.45 -3.90 -11.55
CA ALA A 174 -1.12 -2.59 -12.09
C ALA A 174 -1.64 -1.50 -11.13
N PRO A 175 -0.86 -0.43 -10.84
CA PRO A 175 -1.36 0.72 -10.10
C PRO A 175 -2.56 1.34 -10.81
N LEU A 176 -3.51 1.86 -10.03
CA LEU A 176 -4.65 2.57 -10.58
C LEU A 176 -4.21 3.92 -11.15
N GLN A 177 -4.92 4.42 -12.15
CA GLN A 177 -4.73 5.76 -12.72
C GLN A 177 -6.06 6.52 -12.78
N PRO A 178 -6.63 6.95 -11.63
CA PRO A 178 -7.96 7.55 -11.57
C PRO A 178 -8.09 8.86 -12.37
N LEU A 179 -6.98 9.57 -12.59
CA LEU A 179 -6.96 10.80 -13.40
C LEU A 179 -7.26 10.50 -14.88
N THR A 180 -6.67 9.46 -15.44
CA THR A 180 -6.86 9.07 -16.85
C THR A 180 -8.10 8.20 -17.04
N VAL A 181 -8.34 7.26 -16.14
CA VAL A 181 -9.34 6.21 -16.29
C VAL A 181 -10.47 6.42 -15.27
N ASN A 182 -11.70 6.44 -15.74
CA ASN A 182 -12.86 6.45 -14.86
C ASN A 182 -12.99 5.10 -14.16
N LEU A 183 -12.83 5.11 -12.84
CA LEU A 183 -12.96 3.90 -12.03
C LEU A 183 -14.38 3.33 -12.07
N GLU A 184 -14.46 2.01 -12.04
CA GLU A 184 -15.71 1.26 -11.94
C GLU A 184 -16.31 1.34 -10.52
N SER A 185 -17.63 1.19 -10.42
CA SER A 185 -18.35 1.26 -9.14
C SER A 185 -17.83 0.25 -8.11
N ILE A 186 -17.45 -0.96 -8.55
CA ILE A 186 -16.90 -1.99 -7.66
C ILE A 186 -15.57 -1.55 -7.04
N THR A 187 -14.76 -0.77 -7.76
CA THR A 187 -13.48 -0.26 -7.25
C THR A 187 -13.69 0.70 -6.09
N TYR A 188 -14.66 1.61 -6.21
CA TYR A 188 -15.05 2.49 -5.10
C TYR A 188 -15.59 1.72 -3.90
N GLU A 189 -16.37 0.66 -4.13
CA GLU A 189 -16.89 -0.18 -3.04
C GLU A 189 -15.78 -0.87 -2.25
N VAL A 190 -14.70 -1.25 -2.93
CA VAL A 190 -13.51 -1.80 -2.28
C VAL A 190 -12.83 -0.73 -1.41
N PHE A 191 -12.70 0.51 -1.90
CA PHE A 191 -12.13 1.61 -1.10
C PHE A 191 -12.96 1.94 0.14
N GLU A 192 -14.28 1.93 0.00
CA GLU A 192 -15.23 2.27 1.06
C GLU A 192 -15.31 1.23 2.19
N LYS A 193 -14.77 0.02 1.96
CA LYS A 193 -14.67 -1.03 2.99
C LYS A 193 -13.63 -0.74 4.06
N ASP A 194 -12.76 0.26 3.89
CA ASP A 194 -11.79 0.65 4.91
C ASP A 194 -12.36 1.69 5.88
N PRO A 195 -12.76 1.31 7.10
CA PRO A 195 -13.30 2.26 8.06
C PRO A 195 -12.23 3.22 8.62
N ILE A 196 -10.98 2.75 8.73
CA ILE A 196 -9.87 3.46 9.38
C ILE A 196 -9.51 4.69 8.56
N LYS A 197 -9.41 4.55 7.23
CA LYS A 197 -9.13 5.67 6.32
C LYS A 197 -10.10 6.83 6.56
N TYR A 198 -11.40 6.59 6.43
CA TYR A 198 -12.41 7.65 6.52
C TYR A 198 -12.59 8.19 7.93
N GLU A 199 -12.40 7.37 8.96
CA GLU A 199 -12.37 7.83 10.35
C GLU A 199 -11.21 8.80 10.60
N TRP A 200 -10.02 8.54 10.04
CA TRP A 200 -8.87 9.44 10.18
C TRP A 200 -9.08 10.76 9.44
N TYR A 201 -9.67 10.73 8.25
CA TYR A 201 -10.08 11.95 7.56
C TYR A 201 -11.11 12.73 8.37
N GLU A 202 -12.13 12.07 8.95
CA GLU A 202 -13.11 12.72 9.82
C GLU A 202 -12.44 13.39 11.03
N ARG A 203 -11.49 12.71 11.69
CA ARG A 203 -10.70 13.27 12.80
C ARG A 203 -9.89 14.49 12.38
N ALA A 204 -9.23 14.43 11.21
CA ALA A 204 -8.46 15.55 10.67
C ALA A 204 -9.36 16.75 10.36
N ILE A 205 -10.50 16.54 9.72
CA ILE A 205 -11.48 17.59 9.39
C ILE A 205 -12.07 18.19 10.67
N SER A 206 -12.50 17.35 11.61
CA SER A 206 -13.06 17.78 12.89
C SER A 206 -12.04 18.60 13.68
N LYS A 207 -10.76 18.19 13.70
CA LYS A 207 -9.69 18.95 14.35
C LYS A 207 -9.44 20.29 13.63
N ALA A 208 -9.36 20.31 12.30
CA ALA A 208 -9.15 21.53 11.54
C ALA A 208 -10.28 22.56 11.77
N LEU A 209 -11.53 22.09 11.85
CA LEU A 209 -12.70 22.93 12.14
C LEU A 209 -12.68 23.46 13.59
N ARG A 210 -12.36 22.62 14.59
CA ARG A 210 -12.21 23.08 15.99
C ARG A 210 -11.11 24.12 16.14
N ASP A 211 -9.94 23.85 15.55
CA ASP A 211 -8.83 24.80 15.54
C ASP A 211 -9.23 26.13 14.85
N TRP A 212 -10.09 26.07 13.82
CA TRP A 212 -10.66 27.26 13.16
C TRP A 212 -11.46 28.15 14.12
N LEU A 213 -12.32 27.52 14.93
CA LEU A 213 -13.16 28.19 15.91
C LEU A 213 -12.34 28.73 17.09
N GLU A 214 -11.45 27.90 17.65
CA GLU A 214 -10.59 28.26 18.79
C GLU A 214 -9.68 29.43 18.46
N GLN A 215 -9.11 29.45 17.25
CA GLN A 215 -8.21 30.52 16.80
C GLN A 215 -8.96 31.72 16.22
N ARG A 216 -10.31 31.65 16.14
CA ARG A 216 -11.17 32.69 15.53
C ARG A 216 -10.70 33.08 14.12
N LYS A 217 -10.37 32.08 13.31
CA LYS A 217 -9.92 32.33 11.92
C LYS A 217 -11.07 32.94 11.11
N PRO A 218 -10.77 33.91 10.23
CA PRO A 218 -11.78 34.47 9.34
C PRO A 218 -12.27 33.41 8.35
N THR A 219 -13.45 33.64 7.79
CA THR A 219 -14.03 32.79 6.74
C THR A 219 -13.99 33.51 5.41
N SER A 220 -13.81 32.76 4.32
CA SER A 220 -13.80 33.32 2.98
C SER A 220 -15.19 33.76 2.51
N ARG A 221 -16.24 33.25 3.16
CA ARG A 221 -17.63 33.66 2.93
C ARG A 221 -18.07 34.76 3.91
N GLU A 222 -18.78 35.75 3.39
CA GLU A 222 -19.28 36.91 4.14
C GLU A 222 -20.36 36.55 5.19
N ASP A 223 -21.04 35.41 5.03
CA ASP A 223 -22.08 34.92 5.97
C ASP A 223 -21.51 34.16 7.18
N GLY A 224 -20.18 34.09 7.31
CA GLY A 224 -19.50 33.44 8.42
C GLY A 224 -19.36 31.92 8.31
N ARG A 225 -19.80 31.29 7.21
CA ARG A 225 -19.59 29.85 6.98
C ARG A 225 -18.18 29.55 6.47
N VAL A 226 -17.58 28.50 7.01
CA VAL A 226 -16.28 27.99 6.52
C VAL A 226 -16.49 27.32 5.16
N VAL A 227 -15.73 27.73 4.14
CA VAL A 227 -15.84 27.19 2.79
C VAL A 227 -15.04 25.90 2.67
N VAL A 228 -15.72 24.76 2.50
CA VAL A 228 -15.11 23.43 2.45
C VAL A 228 -15.31 22.83 1.07
N ALA A 229 -14.24 22.37 0.43
CA ALA A 229 -14.29 21.71 -0.87
C ALA A 229 -13.64 20.32 -0.81
N VAL A 230 -14.39 19.28 -1.20
CA VAL A 230 -13.86 17.94 -1.45
C VAL A 230 -13.57 17.80 -2.94
N VAL A 231 -12.30 17.67 -3.32
CA VAL A 231 -11.87 17.48 -4.71
C VAL A 231 -11.49 16.02 -4.98
N GLY A 232 -12.08 15.42 -6.02
CA GLY A 232 -12.04 13.97 -6.22
C GLY A 232 -12.96 13.27 -5.22
N ALA A 233 -14.23 13.68 -5.18
CA ALA A 233 -15.20 13.23 -4.19
C ALA A 233 -15.60 11.75 -4.34
N GLY A 234 -15.34 11.13 -5.50
CA GLY A 234 -15.74 9.77 -5.82
C GLY A 234 -17.25 9.59 -5.62
N ARG A 235 -17.62 8.61 -4.80
CA ARG A 235 -19.02 8.35 -4.41
C ARG A 235 -19.48 9.11 -3.16
N GLY A 236 -18.67 10.05 -2.65
CA GLY A 236 -19.03 10.95 -1.56
C GLY A 236 -18.77 10.50 -0.10
N PRO A 237 -17.94 9.48 0.22
CA PRO A 237 -17.70 9.14 1.63
C PRO A 237 -17.05 10.31 2.39
N LEU A 238 -16.08 11.02 1.80
CA LEU A 238 -15.44 12.19 2.43
C LEU A 238 -16.37 13.38 2.59
N VAL A 239 -17.29 13.59 1.64
CA VAL A 239 -18.34 14.62 1.77
C VAL A 239 -19.21 14.34 2.99
N THR A 240 -19.63 13.09 3.15
CA THR A 240 -20.42 12.65 4.31
C THR A 240 -19.64 12.83 5.62
N ARG A 241 -18.36 12.45 5.65
CA ARG A 241 -17.48 12.62 6.83
C ARG A 241 -17.26 14.08 7.18
N ALA A 242 -17.12 14.96 6.18
CA ALA A 242 -16.93 16.38 6.40
C ALA A 242 -18.19 17.07 6.93
N LEU A 243 -19.38 16.72 6.41
CA LEU A 243 -20.66 17.18 6.95
C LEU A 243 -20.84 16.73 8.41
N LYS A 244 -20.57 15.46 8.69
CA LYS A 244 -20.63 14.89 10.05
C LYS A 244 -19.69 15.62 11.02
N ALA A 245 -18.44 15.83 10.62
CA ALA A 245 -17.45 16.54 11.44
C ALA A 245 -17.85 18.00 11.72
N ALA A 246 -18.49 18.67 10.76
CA ALA A 246 -19.00 20.03 10.92
C ALA A 246 -20.22 20.09 11.86
N ASP A 247 -21.19 19.20 11.67
CA ASP A 247 -22.37 19.08 12.53
C ASP A 247 -21.96 18.76 13.99
N GLU A 248 -21.00 17.83 14.20
CA GLU A 248 -20.47 17.50 15.54
C GLU A 248 -19.65 18.63 16.18
N ALA A 249 -18.95 19.43 15.37
CA ALA A 249 -18.21 20.59 15.86
C ALA A 249 -19.10 21.83 16.08
N GLY A 250 -20.37 21.78 15.65
CA GLY A 250 -21.29 22.92 15.70
C GLY A 250 -20.88 24.07 14.77
N ILE A 251 -20.16 23.78 13.68
CA ILE A 251 -19.63 24.78 12.76
C ILE A 251 -20.38 24.69 11.43
N SER A 252 -20.93 25.83 10.99
CA SER A 252 -21.63 25.90 9.70
C SER A 252 -20.63 25.99 8.55
N ILE A 253 -20.80 25.14 7.54
CA ILE A 253 -19.92 25.07 6.37
C ILE A 253 -20.68 25.33 5.06
N ASP A 254 -19.98 25.89 4.07
CA ASP A 254 -20.42 25.88 2.67
C ASP A 254 -19.72 24.73 1.94
N MET A 255 -20.44 23.63 1.70
CA MET A 255 -19.85 22.40 1.19
C MET A 255 -19.89 22.34 -0.33
N TRP A 256 -18.73 22.10 -0.94
CA TRP A 256 -18.53 21.83 -2.36
C TRP A 256 -17.98 20.42 -2.56
N ALA A 257 -18.47 19.71 -3.56
CA ALA A 257 -17.94 18.41 -3.95
C ALA A 257 -17.69 18.34 -5.46
N LEU A 258 -16.44 18.04 -5.82
CA LEU A 258 -15.97 17.97 -7.20
C LEU A 258 -15.65 16.54 -7.59
N GLU A 259 -16.17 16.10 -8.72
CA GLU A 259 -15.85 14.80 -9.30
C GLU A 259 -15.90 14.87 -10.82
N LYS A 260 -14.84 14.40 -11.49
CA LYS A 260 -14.77 14.38 -12.95
C LYS A 260 -15.48 13.17 -13.55
N ASN A 261 -15.50 12.04 -12.84
CA ASN A 261 -16.05 10.79 -13.31
C ASN A 261 -17.59 10.88 -13.34
N PRO A 262 -18.22 10.91 -14.55
CA PRO A 262 -19.67 11.06 -14.67
C PRO A 262 -20.43 9.95 -13.94
N ASN A 263 -19.88 8.73 -13.90
CA ASN A 263 -20.54 7.58 -13.28
C ASN A 263 -20.63 7.73 -11.75
N ALA A 264 -19.57 8.25 -11.12
CA ALA A 264 -19.56 8.52 -9.69
C ALA A 264 -20.44 9.74 -9.35
N PHE A 265 -20.44 10.75 -10.23
CA PHE A 265 -21.23 11.97 -10.08
C PHE A 265 -22.75 11.72 -10.01
N VAL A 266 -23.27 10.72 -10.74
CA VAL A 266 -24.68 10.31 -10.64
C VAL A 266 -25.05 9.93 -9.20
N LEU A 267 -24.17 9.21 -8.49
CA LEU A 267 -24.43 8.82 -7.11
C LEU A 267 -24.31 10.01 -6.15
N LEU A 268 -23.38 10.94 -6.39
CA LEU A 268 -23.28 12.19 -5.63
C LEU A 268 -24.60 12.99 -5.69
N ASN A 269 -25.22 13.12 -6.87
CA ASN A 269 -26.52 13.79 -7.01
C ASN A 269 -27.58 13.11 -6.15
N ARG A 270 -27.69 11.79 -6.24
CA ARG A 270 -28.64 11.02 -5.44
C ARG A 270 -28.38 11.15 -3.94
N HIS A 271 -27.13 11.18 -3.50
CA HIS A 271 -26.78 11.40 -2.10
C HIS A 271 -27.10 12.81 -1.65
N ASN A 272 -26.91 13.81 -2.50
CA ASN A 272 -27.27 15.19 -2.16
C ASN A 272 -28.77 15.32 -1.93
N GLU A 273 -29.59 14.71 -2.79
CA GLU A 273 -31.04 14.71 -2.67
C GLU A 273 -31.54 13.91 -1.45
N THR A 274 -30.99 12.72 -1.22
CA THR A 274 -31.57 11.76 -0.25
C THR A 274 -30.89 11.72 1.12
N ILE A 275 -29.61 12.11 1.21
CA ILE A 275 -28.80 12.00 2.44
C ILE A 275 -28.34 13.37 2.94
N TRP A 276 -27.86 14.23 2.04
CA TRP A 276 -27.28 15.52 2.42
C TRP A 276 -28.28 16.67 2.42
N ASN A 277 -29.56 16.41 2.12
CA ASN A 277 -30.66 17.38 2.12
C ASN A 277 -30.37 18.62 1.25
N ASN A 278 -29.77 18.42 0.08
CA ASN A 278 -29.34 19.46 -0.86
C ASN A 278 -28.41 20.53 -0.23
N ARG A 279 -27.68 20.18 0.84
CA ARG A 279 -26.70 21.07 1.50
C ARG A 279 -25.37 21.16 0.74
N VAL A 280 -25.12 20.31 -0.26
CA VAL A 280 -23.84 20.26 -0.98
C VAL A 280 -24.00 20.83 -2.39
N LYS A 281 -23.05 21.67 -2.81
CA LYS A 281 -22.94 22.14 -4.19
C LYS A 281 -22.06 21.17 -4.98
N LEU A 282 -22.66 20.49 -5.95
CA LEU A 282 -21.98 19.49 -6.77
C LEU A 282 -21.46 20.11 -8.06
N VAL A 283 -20.21 19.79 -8.41
CA VAL A 283 -19.57 20.27 -9.65
C VAL A 283 -18.95 19.09 -10.38
N GLN A 284 -19.44 18.81 -11.58
CA GLN A 284 -18.88 17.79 -12.45
C GLN A 284 -17.76 18.41 -13.32
N SER A 285 -16.53 18.37 -12.83
CA SER A 285 -15.39 18.96 -13.52
C SER A 285 -14.09 18.28 -13.10
N ASP A 286 -13.09 18.35 -13.95
CA ASP A 286 -11.70 18.24 -13.49
C ASP A 286 -11.42 19.40 -12.54
N MET A 287 -10.79 19.12 -11.40
CA MET A 287 -10.49 20.14 -10.40
C MET A 287 -9.53 21.20 -10.95
N ARG A 288 -8.62 20.83 -11.86
CA ARG A 288 -7.61 21.71 -12.45
C ARG A 288 -8.19 22.78 -13.37
N THR A 289 -9.42 22.61 -13.83
CA THR A 289 -10.15 23.57 -14.66
C THR A 289 -11.24 24.32 -13.89
N TRP A 290 -11.43 24.02 -12.61
CA TRP A 290 -12.46 24.64 -11.79
C TRP A 290 -12.07 26.09 -11.44
N LYS A 291 -13.02 27.02 -11.54
CA LYS A 291 -12.81 28.44 -11.20
C LYS A 291 -13.03 28.76 -9.72
N GLY A 292 -13.32 27.73 -8.92
CA GLY A 292 -13.56 27.84 -7.48
C GLY A 292 -15.01 28.10 -7.10
N PRO A 293 -15.30 28.12 -5.79
CA PRO A 293 -16.63 28.36 -5.23
C PRO A 293 -17.25 29.67 -5.72
N TRP A 294 -18.57 29.67 -5.86
CA TRP A 294 -19.31 30.85 -6.29
C TRP A 294 -20.67 31.05 -5.63
N VAL A 295 -21.20 32.27 -5.78
CA VAL A 295 -22.56 32.69 -5.42
C VAL A 295 -23.12 33.52 -6.57
N GLU A 296 -24.39 33.33 -6.89
CA GLU A 296 -25.12 34.15 -7.86
C GLU A 296 -25.41 35.54 -7.25
N GLU A 297 -25.08 36.60 -7.97
CA GLU A 297 -25.46 37.95 -7.54
C GLU A 297 -26.89 38.27 -7.98
N ASP A 298 -27.79 38.34 -7.00
CA ASP A 298 -29.19 38.70 -7.23
C ASP A 298 -29.34 40.23 -7.22
N TYR A 299 -29.19 40.89 -8.37
CA TYR A 299 -29.33 42.36 -8.48
C TYR A 299 -30.73 42.88 -8.12
N ARG A 300 -31.75 42.00 -8.03
CA ARG A 300 -33.11 42.39 -7.66
C ARG A 300 -33.22 42.98 -6.24
N ASN A 301 -32.25 42.70 -5.36
CA ASN A 301 -32.23 43.17 -3.97
C ASN A 301 -31.27 44.34 -3.70
N LYS A 302 -30.42 44.74 -4.64
CA LYS A 302 -29.63 45.97 -4.54
C LYS A 302 -30.34 47.02 -5.38
N GLY A 303 -31.20 47.85 -4.78
CA GLY A 303 -32.04 48.84 -5.45
C GLY A 303 -31.30 49.89 -6.30
N MET A 304 -30.67 49.46 -7.39
CA MET A 304 -30.17 50.30 -8.46
C MET A 304 -31.31 50.54 -9.46
N PRO A 305 -31.51 51.78 -9.94
CA PRO A 305 -32.46 52.05 -11.00
C PRO A 305 -32.03 51.28 -12.26
N LEU A 306 -32.99 50.63 -12.93
CA LEU A 306 -32.80 50.15 -14.29
C LEU A 306 -32.32 51.34 -15.16
N PRO A 307 -31.30 51.17 -16.02
CA PRO A 307 -30.91 52.24 -16.93
C PRO A 307 -32.06 52.49 -17.91
N GLU A 308 -32.64 53.69 -17.87
CA GLU A 308 -33.54 54.17 -18.92
C GLU A 308 -32.73 54.37 -20.20
N THR A 309 -32.70 53.37 -21.08
CA THR A 309 -32.26 53.58 -22.47
C THR A 309 -33.48 53.81 -23.35
N SER A 310 -33.52 55.04 -23.86
CA SER A 310 -34.55 55.63 -24.69
C SER A 310 -34.73 54.86 -26.00
N ILE A 311 -35.89 54.22 -26.16
CA ILE A 311 -36.36 53.68 -27.44
C ILE A 311 -36.75 54.88 -28.32
N GLY A 312 -35.78 55.47 -29.02
CA GLY A 312 -36.09 56.65 -29.82
C GLY A 312 -34.90 57.33 -30.46
N GLN A 313 -33.98 56.60 -31.08
CA GLN A 313 -32.97 57.22 -31.97
C GLN A 313 -32.32 56.29 -33.00
N ALA A 314 -33.00 55.21 -33.41
CA ALA A 314 -32.50 54.29 -34.43
C ALA A 314 -33.53 53.97 -35.54
N ILE A 315 -34.34 54.95 -35.96
CA ILE A 315 -35.26 54.82 -37.10
C ILE A 315 -35.15 56.01 -38.06
N SER A 316 -33.92 56.44 -38.39
CA SER A 316 -33.74 57.49 -39.41
C SER A 316 -32.57 57.26 -40.37
N SER A 317 -32.06 56.03 -40.53
CA SER A 317 -30.97 55.77 -41.47
C SER A 317 -31.14 54.52 -42.35
N LEU A 318 -32.37 54.05 -42.58
CA LEU A 318 -32.66 52.88 -43.41
C LEU A 318 -33.73 53.14 -44.49
N ALA A 319 -33.85 54.38 -44.97
CA ALA A 319 -34.81 54.75 -46.01
C ALA A 319 -34.24 54.86 -47.44
N ASP A 320 -32.94 54.63 -47.65
CA ASP A 320 -32.35 54.67 -48.99
C ASP A 320 -31.51 53.42 -49.21
N VAL A 321 -32.10 52.39 -49.83
CA VAL A 321 -31.59 51.57 -50.96
C VAL A 321 -32.65 50.49 -51.20
N ALA A 322 -33.61 50.79 -52.06
CA ALA A 322 -34.47 49.80 -52.68
C ALA A 322 -34.19 49.82 -54.18
N ASP A 323 -33.31 48.94 -54.66
CA ASP A 323 -33.51 48.33 -55.98
C ASP A 323 -32.67 47.06 -56.20
N SER A 324 -33.25 46.16 -56.97
CA SER A 324 -32.71 44.92 -57.53
C SER A 324 -32.70 43.64 -56.65
N ALA A 325 -33.30 42.61 -57.25
CA ALA A 325 -33.71 41.34 -56.69
C ALA A 325 -32.55 40.33 -56.55
N PHE A 326 -32.58 39.52 -55.48
CA PHE A 326 -32.35 38.08 -55.53
C PHE A 326 -32.80 37.44 -54.20
N ALA A 327 -33.47 36.30 -54.29
CA ALA A 327 -34.05 35.60 -53.16
C ALA A 327 -32.98 35.06 -52.19
N VAL A 328 -33.06 35.49 -50.92
CA VAL A 328 -32.41 34.83 -49.78
C VAL A 328 -33.47 34.69 -48.68
N THR A 329 -33.72 33.46 -48.26
CA THR A 329 -34.57 33.10 -47.13
C THR A 329 -33.97 33.68 -45.85
N ALA A 330 -34.47 34.83 -45.41
CA ALA A 330 -34.05 35.49 -44.19
C ALA A 330 -34.53 34.70 -42.96
N THR A 331 -33.60 34.06 -42.24
CA THR A 331 -33.79 33.69 -40.85
C THR A 331 -33.50 34.95 -40.03
N MET A 332 -34.49 35.49 -39.32
CA MET A 332 -34.29 36.65 -38.45
C MET A 332 -33.26 36.34 -37.36
N PRO A 333 -32.31 37.24 -37.04
CA PRO A 333 -31.48 37.08 -35.86
C PRO A 333 -32.35 37.36 -34.63
N ARG A 334 -32.66 36.29 -33.90
CA ARG A 334 -33.21 36.39 -32.55
C ARG A 334 -32.11 36.97 -31.68
N VAL A 335 -32.22 38.25 -31.31
CA VAL A 335 -31.33 38.85 -30.31
C VAL A 335 -31.83 38.39 -28.95
N ASP A 336 -31.38 37.21 -28.53
CA ASP A 336 -31.60 36.70 -27.18
C ASP A 336 -30.68 37.50 -26.23
N PHE A 337 -31.20 38.56 -25.62
CA PHE A 337 -30.58 39.18 -24.44
C PHE A 337 -30.81 38.28 -23.22
N ALA A 338 -30.18 37.11 -23.21
CA ALA A 338 -30.00 36.36 -21.97
C ALA A 338 -28.94 37.10 -21.14
N HIS A 339 -29.36 37.80 -20.09
CA HIS A 339 -28.44 38.28 -19.05
C HIS A 339 -27.78 37.03 -18.45
N GLU A 340 -26.53 36.74 -18.80
CA GLU A 340 -25.76 35.73 -18.07
C GLU A 340 -25.69 36.19 -16.60
N PRO A 341 -26.10 35.35 -15.64
CA PRO A 341 -26.03 35.72 -14.24
C PRO A 341 -24.57 36.05 -13.89
N THR A 342 -24.32 37.24 -13.33
CA THR A 342 -22.98 37.58 -12.87
C THR A 342 -22.69 36.79 -11.60
N VAL A 343 -21.59 36.05 -11.62
CA VAL A 343 -21.21 35.14 -10.55
C VAL A 343 -20.03 35.71 -9.78
N LYS A 344 -20.14 35.78 -8.45
CA LYS A 344 -19.03 36.21 -7.58
C LYS A 344 -18.32 34.99 -6.98
N HIS A 345 -17.02 34.88 -7.23
CA HIS A 345 -16.17 33.83 -6.68
C HIS A 345 -15.59 34.21 -5.32
N TYR A 346 -15.28 33.20 -4.50
CA TYR A 346 -14.57 33.36 -3.21
C TYR A 346 -13.61 32.19 -2.96
N PRO A 347 -12.57 32.41 -2.13
CA PRO A 347 -11.60 31.36 -1.82
C PRO A 347 -12.17 30.19 -1.00
N ILE A 348 -11.47 29.06 -1.04
CA ILE A 348 -11.70 27.87 -0.23
C ILE A 348 -10.95 28.02 1.09
N ASP A 349 -11.60 27.74 2.22
CA ASP A 349 -10.98 27.76 3.54
C ASP A 349 -10.32 26.40 3.87
N ILE A 350 -11.02 25.29 3.58
CA ILE A 350 -10.51 23.93 3.78
C ILE A 350 -10.71 23.10 2.51
N LEU A 351 -9.61 22.66 1.90
CA LEU A 351 -9.58 21.77 0.74
C LEU A 351 -9.29 20.33 1.22
N ILE A 352 -10.11 19.37 0.80
CA ILE A 352 -10.00 17.96 1.20
C ILE A 352 -9.85 17.11 -0.06
N SER A 353 -8.91 16.18 -0.05
CA SER A 353 -8.69 15.23 -1.15
C SER A 353 -8.18 13.87 -0.66
N GLU A 354 -8.41 12.83 -1.45
CA GLU A 354 -7.81 11.50 -1.27
C GLU A 354 -7.43 11.00 -2.67
N LEU A 355 -6.24 11.39 -3.10
CA LEU A 355 -5.67 11.13 -4.42
C LEU A 355 -4.34 10.37 -4.27
N LEU A 356 -4.18 9.63 -3.17
CA LEU A 356 -2.92 9.00 -2.81
C LEU A 356 -2.87 7.57 -3.34
N GLY A 357 -1.81 7.28 -4.09
CA GLY A 357 -1.49 5.91 -4.44
C GLY A 357 -0.65 5.21 -3.38
N SER A 358 -0.27 3.97 -3.66
CA SER A 358 0.54 3.11 -2.76
C SER A 358 1.97 3.64 -2.53
N PHE A 359 2.44 4.56 -3.37
CA PHE A 359 3.68 5.31 -3.24
C PHE A 359 3.42 6.82 -3.08
N ALA A 360 2.28 7.16 -2.48
CA ALA A 360 1.72 8.52 -2.31
C ALA A 360 1.44 9.25 -3.63
N ASP A 361 2.47 9.76 -4.31
CA ASP A 361 2.31 10.67 -5.44
C ASP A 361 2.07 9.98 -6.80
N ASN A 362 2.03 8.64 -6.83
CA ASN A 362 1.91 7.85 -8.06
C ASN A 362 0.51 7.91 -8.71
N GLU A 363 -0.45 8.57 -8.08
CA GLU A 363 -1.78 8.89 -8.64
C GLU A 363 -1.95 10.38 -8.94
N LEU A 364 -0.83 11.11 -9.06
CA LEU A 364 -0.75 12.52 -9.50
C LEU A 364 -1.43 13.53 -8.57
N SER A 365 -1.50 13.21 -7.27
CA SER A 365 -1.96 14.15 -6.25
C SER A 365 -1.25 15.52 -6.31
N PRO A 366 0.09 15.62 -6.50
CA PRO A 366 0.75 16.93 -6.60
C PRO A 366 0.16 17.78 -7.73
N GLU A 367 0.11 17.24 -8.93
CA GLU A 367 -0.38 17.92 -10.14
C GLU A 367 -1.86 18.32 -10.01
N CYS A 368 -2.68 17.46 -9.41
CA CYS A 368 -4.10 17.74 -9.18
C CYS A 368 -4.29 18.90 -8.19
N LEU A 369 -3.55 18.88 -7.07
CA LEU A 369 -3.70 19.88 -6.01
C LEU A 369 -3.03 21.21 -6.35
N ASP A 370 -1.95 21.21 -7.12
CA ASP A 370 -1.36 22.44 -7.67
C ASP A 370 -2.38 23.17 -8.56
N GLY A 371 -3.17 22.42 -9.35
CA GLY A 371 -4.23 22.97 -10.20
C GLY A 371 -5.35 23.69 -9.46
N VAL A 372 -5.54 23.43 -8.16
CA VAL A 372 -6.56 24.11 -7.31
C VAL A 372 -5.97 24.96 -6.20
N THR A 373 -4.63 25.02 -6.08
CA THR A 373 -3.97 25.76 -4.98
C THR A 373 -4.31 27.25 -5.03
N HIS A 374 -4.48 27.82 -6.22
CA HIS A 374 -4.85 29.23 -6.41
C HIS A 374 -6.27 29.57 -5.90
N LEU A 375 -7.13 28.57 -5.70
CA LEU A 375 -8.48 28.74 -5.16
C LEU A 375 -8.49 28.69 -3.63
N LEU A 376 -7.42 28.21 -3.01
CA LEU A 376 -7.30 28.14 -1.55
C LEU A 376 -7.00 29.53 -0.99
N ASN A 377 -7.58 29.85 0.17
CA ASN A 377 -7.29 31.11 0.85
C ASN A 377 -5.77 31.23 1.13
N PRO A 378 -5.10 32.30 0.65
CA PRO A 378 -3.64 32.40 0.69
C PRO A 378 -3.07 32.62 2.09
N VAL A 379 -3.88 33.09 3.05
CA VAL A 379 -3.41 33.44 4.39
C VAL A 379 -3.65 32.30 5.37
N HIS A 380 -4.85 31.73 5.36
CA HIS A 380 -5.28 30.79 6.40
C HIS A 380 -5.88 29.49 5.86
N GLY A 381 -5.83 29.28 4.54
CA GLY A 381 -6.35 28.10 3.89
C GLY A 381 -5.62 26.82 4.32
N ILE A 382 -6.38 25.73 4.48
CA ILE A 382 -5.88 24.43 4.92
C ILE A 382 -6.10 23.41 3.81
N SER A 383 -5.08 22.60 3.52
CA SER A 383 -5.23 21.39 2.71
C SER A 383 -5.19 20.14 3.59
N ILE A 384 -6.05 19.17 3.30
CA ILE A 384 -6.08 17.84 3.90
C ILE A 384 -6.02 16.83 2.73
N PRO A 385 -4.90 16.09 2.54
CA PRO A 385 -3.73 16.04 3.41
C PRO A 385 -2.84 17.28 3.32
N ALA A 386 -2.21 17.64 4.45
CA ALA A 386 -1.24 18.72 4.52
C ALA A 386 0.11 18.34 3.88
N SER A 387 0.51 17.07 3.95
CA SER A 387 1.71 16.59 3.26
C SER A 387 1.80 15.08 3.22
N TYR A 388 2.61 14.54 2.31
CA TYR A 388 2.89 13.11 2.23
C TYR A 388 4.32 12.85 1.75
N THR A 389 4.85 11.70 2.16
CA THR A 389 6.21 11.25 1.90
C THR A 389 6.22 9.86 1.27
N ALA A 390 7.08 9.67 0.29
CA ALA A 390 7.33 8.37 -0.32
C ALA A 390 8.55 7.70 0.33
N HIS A 391 8.49 6.39 0.57
CA HIS A 391 9.55 5.65 1.26
C HIS A 391 9.90 4.34 0.58
N LEU A 392 11.17 3.94 0.64
CA LEU A 392 11.70 2.76 -0.05
C LEU A 392 12.46 1.81 0.89
N SER A 393 12.48 0.51 0.54
CA SER A 393 13.34 -0.51 1.14
C SER A 393 13.71 -1.59 0.10
N PRO A 394 14.98 -2.02 -0.02
CA PRO A 394 15.37 -3.10 -0.93
C PRO A 394 14.91 -4.46 -0.40
N ILE A 395 14.39 -5.31 -1.29
CA ILE A 395 13.86 -6.63 -0.94
C ILE A 395 14.36 -7.76 -1.85
N GLY A 396 14.46 -8.95 -1.29
CA GLY A 396 14.50 -10.21 -2.03
C GLY A 396 13.08 -10.74 -2.21
N ALA A 397 12.66 -10.97 -3.45
CA ALA A 397 11.31 -11.40 -3.81
C ALA A 397 11.35 -12.34 -5.03
N PRO A 398 11.89 -13.56 -4.88
CA PRO A 398 12.17 -14.44 -6.01
C PRO A 398 10.90 -14.94 -6.71
N LYS A 399 9.79 -15.10 -5.98
CA LYS A 399 8.48 -15.40 -6.57
C LYS A 399 8.02 -14.28 -7.50
N LEU A 400 8.03 -13.03 -7.03
CA LEU A 400 7.61 -11.87 -7.84
C LEU A 400 8.50 -11.72 -9.08
N HIS A 401 9.81 -11.93 -8.93
CA HIS A 401 10.73 -11.94 -10.05
C HIS A 401 10.41 -13.03 -11.08
N ALA A 402 10.10 -14.26 -10.63
CA ALA A 402 9.69 -15.35 -11.51
C ALA A 402 8.38 -15.03 -12.26
N ASP A 403 7.40 -14.45 -11.56
CA ASP A 403 6.11 -14.05 -12.14
C ASP A 403 6.30 -12.96 -13.21
N ILE A 404 7.16 -11.97 -12.94
CA ILE A 404 7.51 -10.92 -13.93
C ILE A 404 8.21 -11.52 -15.13
N MET A 405 9.21 -12.40 -14.94
CA MET A 405 9.88 -13.04 -16.08
C MET A 405 8.92 -13.86 -16.94
N ALA A 406 7.93 -14.52 -16.34
CA ALA A 406 6.89 -15.22 -17.08
C ALA A 406 6.00 -14.24 -17.87
N GLN A 407 5.63 -13.10 -17.26
CA GLN A 407 4.86 -12.05 -17.93
C GLN A 407 5.66 -11.34 -19.03
N SER A 408 6.98 -11.26 -18.93
CA SER A 408 7.85 -10.60 -19.92
C SER A 408 7.75 -11.21 -21.32
N ILE A 409 7.24 -12.44 -21.44
CA ILE A 409 6.97 -13.09 -22.72
C ILE A 409 5.86 -12.35 -23.48
N SER A 410 4.80 -11.91 -22.79
CA SER A 410 3.67 -11.17 -23.38
C SER A 410 3.76 -9.66 -23.19
N ASN A 411 4.47 -9.20 -22.14
CA ASN A 411 4.67 -7.79 -21.82
C ASN A 411 6.18 -7.51 -21.62
N PRO A 412 6.91 -7.12 -22.68
CA PRO A 412 8.35 -6.85 -22.61
C PRO A 412 8.75 -5.78 -21.57
N HIS A 413 7.82 -4.92 -21.15
CA HIS A 413 8.07 -3.84 -20.19
C HIS A 413 7.71 -4.20 -18.74
N ALA A 414 7.32 -5.44 -18.46
CA ALA A 414 6.90 -5.87 -17.12
C ALA A 414 7.94 -5.56 -16.01
N ALA A 415 9.24 -5.69 -16.31
CA ALA A 415 10.28 -5.39 -15.33
C ALA A 415 10.53 -3.88 -15.11
N GLU A 416 9.89 -3.02 -15.90
CA GLU A 416 9.94 -1.55 -15.81
C GLU A 416 8.60 -0.96 -15.34
N THR A 417 7.64 -1.81 -15.00
CA THR A 417 6.35 -1.40 -14.45
C THR A 417 6.38 -1.50 -12.92
N PRO A 418 6.01 -0.45 -12.17
CA PRO A 418 5.73 -0.58 -10.75
C PRO A 418 4.42 -1.34 -10.53
N TYR A 419 4.34 -2.17 -9.50
CA TYR A 419 3.14 -2.97 -9.20
C TYR A 419 2.64 -2.70 -7.79
N VAL A 420 1.34 -2.83 -7.56
CA VAL A 420 0.73 -2.87 -6.21
C VAL A 420 0.67 -4.34 -5.76
N VAL A 421 1.33 -4.66 -4.64
CA VAL A 421 1.54 -6.04 -4.19
C VAL A 421 1.35 -6.17 -2.69
N MET A 422 0.48 -7.09 -2.26
CA MET A 422 0.47 -7.53 -0.87
C MET A 422 1.67 -8.45 -0.62
N PHE A 423 2.80 -7.87 -0.22
CA PHE A 423 4.01 -8.65 0.07
C PHE A 423 3.76 -9.70 1.14
N HIS A 424 4.12 -10.94 0.84
CA HIS A 424 3.89 -12.05 1.74
C HIS A 424 5.11 -12.96 1.87
N ALA A 425 5.68 -13.45 0.76
CA ALA A 425 6.90 -14.26 0.73
C ALA A 425 8.11 -13.45 0.25
N VAL A 426 8.46 -12.40 1.01
CA VAL A 426 9.61 -11.53 0.72
C VAL A 426 10.61 -11.52 1.87
N ASP A 427 11.82 -11.07 1.56
CA ASP A 427 12.87 -10.85 2.54
C ASP A 427 13.41 -9.42 2.47
N HIS A 428 13.47 -8.74 3.62
CA HIS A 428 14.02 -7.39 3.70
C HIS A 428 15.54 -7.48 3.79
N LEU A 429 16.25 -6.95 2.79
CA LEU A 429 17.71 -7.08 2.74
C LEU A 429 18.41 -6.20 3.78
N SER A 430 17.83 -5.04 4.06
CA SER A 430 18.34 -4.07 5.04
C SER A 430 17.45 -4.07 6.26
N THR A 431 17.99 -4.51 7.39
CA THR A 431 17.23 -4.58 8.65
C THR A 431 18.04 -4.04 9.82
N THR A 432 17.33 -3.56 10.83
CA THR A 432 17.86 -3.27 12.15
C THR A 432 17.38 -4.32 13.14
N VAL A 433 18.17 -4.54 14.18
CA VAL A 433 17.76 -5.35 15.32
C VAL A 433 17.28 -4.35 16.36
N GLN A 434 16.04 -4.50 16.83
CA GLN A 434 15.59 -3.72 17.98
C GLN A 434 16.46 -4.12 19.18
N SER A 435 17.34 -3.23 19.62
CA SER A 435 17.88 -3.31 20.97
C SER A 435 16.74 -2.93 21.91
N SER A 436 16.30 -3.87 22.74
CA SER A 436 15.38 -3.56 23.85
C SER A 436 16.11 -2.63 24.82
N SER A 437 16.02 -1.32 24.61
CA SER A 437 16.41 -0.32 25.59
C SER A 437 15.33 -0.27 26.67
N VAL A 438 15.42 -1.19 27.63
CA VAL A 438 14.75 -1.03 28.93
C VAL A 438 15.31 0.25 29.56
N GLY A 439 14.41 1.12 30.03
CA GLY A 439 14.69 2.50 30.40
C GLY A 439 15.86 2.72 31.37
N ASN A 440 16.44 3.91 31.26
CA ASN A 440 17.44 4.51 32.13
C ASN A 440 17.31 4.10 33.60
N LYS A 441 18.26 3.29 34.09
CA LYS A 441 18.79 3.43 35.44
C LYS A 441 20.29 3.68 35.32
N SER A 442 20.75 4.67 36.07
CA SER A 442 22.10 5.23 36.14
C SER A 442 23.19 4.16 36.31
N PRO A 443 24.42 4.40 35.79
CA PRO A 443 25.49 3.42 35.83
C PRO A 443 26.13 3.41 37.22
N THR A 444 26.18 2.24 37.85
CA THR A 444 27.15 1.94 38.91
C THR A 444 28.32 1.18 38.29
N PRO A 445 29.58 1.52 38.60
CA PRO A 445 30.72 0.85 38.02
C PRO A 445 31.05 -0.39 38.85
N ASN A 446 30.96 -1.58 38.25
CA ASN A 446 31.76 -2.72 38.70
C ASN A 446 32.18 -3.56 37.49
N MET A 447 33.48 -3.80 37.41
CA MET A 447 34.12 -4.76 36.54
C MET A 447 33.68 -6.17 36.93
N ASP A 448 33.30 -6.99 35.94
CA ASP A 448 33.96 -8.26 35.67
C ASP A 448 33.50 -8.85 34.33
N GLY A 449 34.42 -9.54 33.67
CA GLY A 449 34.28 -10.07 32.32
C GLY A 449 33.37 -11.31 32.21
N ALA A 450 33.11 -11.64 30.94
CA ALA A 450 32.43 -12.84 30.45
C ALA A 450 30.89 -12.87 30.55
N ASP A 451 30.22 -12.23 29.59
CA ASP A 451 29.14 -12.88 28.83
C ASP A 451 28.81 -12.06 27.55
N ARG A 452 29.24 -12.55 26.37
CA ARG A 452 28.88 -11.98 25.05
C ARG A 452 27.84 -12.85 24.32
N THR A 453 26.99 -13.55 25.08
CA THR A 453 25.91 -14.37 24.53
C THR A 453 24.56 -14.07 25.19
N SER A 454 24.18 -12.79 25.30
CA SER A 454 22.81 -12.43 25.66
C SER A 454 21.97 -12.16 24.41
N SER A 455 20.90 -12.95 24.32
CA SER A 455 19.93 -13.10 23.24
C SER A 455 19.35 -11.78 22.71
N MET A 456 19.50 -11.56 21.40
CA MET A 456 18.77 -10.55 20.62
C MET A 456 17.36 -11.08 20.32
N ILE A 457 16.38 -10.72 21.14
CA ILE A 457 15.01 -11.27 21.07
C ILE A 457 14.08 -10.26 20.39
N GLY A 458 14.13 -10.21 19.06
CA GLY A 458 13.16 -9.48 18.25
C GLY A 458 13.28 -9.87 16.78
N PRO A 459 12.18 -9.97 16.02
CA PRO A 459 12.27 -10.14 14.57
C PRO A 459 13.00 -8.92 13.96
N PRO A 460 13.81 -9.12 12.92
CA PRO A 460 14.50 -8.01 12.26
C PRO A 460 13.48 -7.03 11.66
N VAL A 461 13.68 -5.74 11.90
CA VAL A 461 12.79 -4.67 11.42
C VAL A 461 13.39 -4.08 10.15
N PRO A 462 12.62 -3.93 9.06
CA PRO A 462 13.13 -3.35 7.82
C PRO A 462 13.60 -1.90 8.02
N VAL A 463 14.70 -1.54 7.36
CA VAL A 463 15.11 -0.15 7.21
C VAL A 463 14.33 0.45 6.06
N VAL A 464 13.44 1.39 6.37
CA VAL A 464 12.63 2.12 5.39
C VAL A 464 13.10 3.56 5.36
N GLN A 465 13.46 4.08 4.18
CA GLN A 465 13.99 5.44 4.02
C GLN A 465 13.09 6.31 3.16
N THR A 466 12.87 7.55 3.59
CA THR A 466 12.14 8.57 2.84
C THR A 466 12.95 9.02 1.63
N VAL A 467 12.33 9.11 0.45
CA VAL A 467 12.98 9.64 -0.76
C VAL A 467 12.60 11.09 -1.07
N TRP A 468 11.35 11.49 -0.85
CA TRP A 468 10.88 12.86 -1.04
C TRP A 468 9.56 13.12 -0.31
N LYS A 469 9.17 14.40 -0.30
CA LYS A 469 7.96 14.94 0.31
C LYS A 469 7.24 15.89 -0.64
N PHE A 470 5.92 15.89 -0.62
CA PHE A 470 5.07 16.96 -1.15
C PHE A 470 4.26 17.57 -0.01
N SER A 471 3.99 18.87 -0.07
CA SER A 471 3.22 19.61 0.94
C SER A 471 2.19 20.50 0.27
N HIS A 472 1.03 20.62 0.90
CA HIS A 472 -0.14 21.33 0.38
C HIS A 472 -0.68 22.28 1.46
N PRO A 473 -0.93 23.57 1.13
CA PRO A 473 -0.69 24.20 -0.17
C PRO A 473 0.81 24.29 -0.51
N ASN A 474 1.10 24.21 -1.81
CA ASN A 474 2.46 24.26 -2.31
C ASN A 474 2.97 25.72 -2.30
N SER A 475 3.95 26.01 -1.45
CA SER A 475 4.52 27.36 -1.31
C SER A 475 5.14 27.91 -2.60
N VAL A 476 5.62 27.03 -3.49
CA VAL A 476 6.19 27.47 -4.78
C VAL A 476 5.09 28.05 -5.67
N MET A 477 3.91 27.41 -5.66
CA MET A 477 2.74 27.87 -6.41
C MET A 477 2.19 29.18 -5.85
N GLN A 478 2.26 29.38 -4.54
CA GLN A 478 1.82 30.62 -3.89
C GLN A 478 2.72 31.83 -4.20
N GLN A 479 3.97 31.61 -4.60
CA GLN A 479 4.93 32.66 -4.96
C GLN A 479 4.90 33.03 -6.45
N MET A 480 4.25 32.22 -7.28
CA MET A 480 4.08 32.49 -8.71
C MET A 480 2.89 33.43 -8.95
N SER A 481 3.03 34.33 -9.94
CA SER A 481 2.09 35.42 -10.21
C SER A 481 0.62 34.97 -10.40
N PRO A 482 -0.38 35.86 -10.20
CA PRO A 482 -1.82 35.55 -10.34
C PRO A 482 -2.29 35.11 -11.75
N ASP A 483 -1.42 35.16 -12.76
CA ASP A 483 -1.78 35.00 -14.18
C ASP A 483 -1.89 33.53 -14.65
N GLY A 484 -1.92 32.56 -13.73
CA GLY A 484 -2.27 31.16 -14.01
C GLY A 484 -1.28 30.13 -13.47
N PRO A 485 -1.59 28.82 -13.61
CA PRO A 485 -0.71 27.74 -13.18
C PRO A 485 0.65 27.81 -13.89
N PRO A 486 1.72 27.27 -13.28
CA PRO A 486 3.07 27.32 -13.84
C PRO A 486 3.07 26.75 -15.26
N VAL A 487 3.86 27.37 -16.13
CA VAL A 487 4.06 26.96 -17.53
C VAL A 487 4.65 25.54 -17.63
N SER A 488 5.19 24.99 -16.53
CA SER A 488 5.79 23.66 -16.46
C SER A 488 5.58 22.96 -15.10
N ASN A 489 5.35 21.65 -15.15
CA ASN A 489 5.28 20.72 -14.01
C ASN A 489 6.67 20.29 -13.49
N SER A 490 7.76 20.79 -14.06
CA SER A 490 9.14 20.43 -13.66
C SER A 490 9.46 20.66 -12.18
N HIS A 491 8.75 21.57 -11.51
CA HIS A 491 8.88 21.82 -10.07
C HIS A 491 8.43 20.63 -9.20
N ASN A 492 7.67 19.68 -9.76
CA ASN A 492 7.28 18.42 -9.12
C ASN A 492 8.21 17.24 -9.44
N SER A 493 9.25 17.44 -10.26
CA SER A 493 10.30 16.43 -10.47
C SER A 493 11.13 16.24 -9.20
N ARG A 494 11.59 15.01 -8.95
CA ARG A 494 12.37 14.66 -7.75
C ARG A 494 13.53 13.74 -8.14
N HIS A 495 14.62 13.83 -7.37
CA HIS A 495 15.72 12.88 -7.40
C HIS A 495 16.17 12.63 -5.96
N SER A 496 16.34 11.37 -5.60
CA SER A 496 16.83 10.97 -4.29
C SER A 496 17.84 9.84 -4.41
N VAL A 497 18.82 9.86 -3.51
CA VAL A 497 19.84 8.82 -3.37
C VAL A 497 19.85 8.37 -1.92
N VAL A 498 19.45 7.11 -1.69
CA VAL A 498 19.35 6.53 -0.34
C VAL A 498 20.25 5.31 -0.23
N SER A 499 20.86 5.10 0.94
CA SER A 499 21.85 4.04 1.17
C SER A 499 21.40 3.07 2.26
N PHE A 500 21.36 1.78 1.95
CA PHE A 500 20.92 0.72 2.84
C PHE A 500 22.07 -0.20 3.21
N ARG A 501 22.35 -0.35 4.50
CA ARG A 501 23.41 -1.25 4.97
C ARG A 501 22.91 -2.69 5.01
N ILE A 502 23.64 -3.58 4.35
CA ILE A 502 23.29 -4.99 4.25
C ILE A 502 24.27 -5.78 5.10
N ARG A 503 23.74 -6.45 6.13
CA ARG A 503 24.56 -7.24 7.07
C ARG A 503 24.88 -8.60 6.48
N ASP A 504 23.84 -9.28 6.05
CA ASP A 504 23.87 -10.66 5.57
C ASP A 504 23.61 -10.69 4.06
N ARG A 505 24.40 -11.49 3.35
CA ARG A 505 24.32 -11.65 1.90
C ARG A 505 22.92 -12.05 1.42
N GLY A 506 22.60 -11.70 0.19
CA GLY A 506 21.30 -11.98 -0.42
C GLY A 506 21.26 -11.61 -1.89
N VAL A 507 20.05 -11.61 -2.46
CA VAL A 507 19.80 -11.13 -3.82
C VAL A 507 18.69 -10.09 -3.75
N CYS A 508 18.94 -8.92 -4.34
CA CYS A 508 17.95 -7.87 -4.55
C CYS A 508 17.18 -8.16 -5.83
N HIS A 509 15.88 -8.35 -5.70
CA HIS A 509 14.97 -8.55 -6.84
C HIS A 509 14.22 -7.26 -7.20
N GLY A 510 14.12 -6.33 -6.26
CA GLY A 510 13.38 -5.09 -6.42
C GLY A 510 13.36 -4.24 -5.15
N ILE A 511 12.60 -3.15 -5.21
CA ILE A 511 12.42 -2.20 -4.12
C ILE A 511 10.94 -2.19 -3.70
N ALA A 512 10.68 -2.29 -2.40
CA ALA A 512 9.38 -2.04 -1.82
C ALA A 512 9.17 -0.53 -1.61
N GLY A 513 8.02 -0.02 -2.05
CA GLY A 513 7.56 1.36 -1.88
C GLY A 513 6.38 1.45 -0.93
N TYR A 514 6.42 2.48 -0.08
CA TYR A 514 5.42 2.80 0.93
C TYR A 514 5.19 4.30 0.95
N PHE A 515 4.18 4.75 1.70
CA PHE A 515 3.97 6.16 1.98
C PHE A 515 3.56 6.43 3.43
N GLU A 516 3.78 7.66 3.85
CA GLU A 516 3.15 8.26 5.04
C GLU A 516 2.51 9.58 4.63
N THR A 517 1.40 9.94 5.28
CA THR A 517 0.70 11.20 5.05
C THR A 517 0.30 11.84 6.36
N VAL A 518 0.52 13.15 6.45
CA VAL A 518 -0.02 14.00 7.51
C VAL A 518 -1.31 14.59 6.96
N LEU A 519 -2.45 14.10 7.45
CA LEU A 519 -3.75 14.64 7.05
C LEU A 519 -3.91 16.06 7.61
N TYR A 520 -3.67 16.20 8.91
CA TYR A 520 -3.64 17.45 9.66
C TYR A 520 -2.68 17.28 10.86
N PRO A 521 -2.07 18.34 11.44
CA PRO A 521 -1.16 18.17 12.58
C PRO A 521 -1.73 17.26 13.69
N GLY A 522 -1.01 16.17 13.97
CA GLY A 522 -1.41 15.14 14.95
C GLY A 522 -2.32 14.02 14.41
N VAL A 523 -2.69 14.04 13.13
CA VAL A 523 -3.48 13.01 12.46
C VAL A 523 -2.76 12.53 11.20
N GLU A 524 -2.29 11.28 11.21
CA GLU A 524 -1.43 10.71 10.17
C GLU A 524 -1.93 9.33 9.72
N LEU A 525 -1.66 8.96 8.47
CA LEU A 525 -1.81 7.60 7.95
C LEU A 525 -0.46 7.08 7.45
N SER A 526 -0.25 5.76 7.49
CA SER A 526 1.00 5.13 7.06
C SER A 526 0.77 3.74 6.47
N THR A 527 1.47 3.45 5.37
CA THR A 527 1.66 2.07 4.85
C THR A 527 3.05 1.52 5.14
N ASN A 528 3.93 2.32 5.75
CA ASN A 528 5.25 1.90 6.15
C ASN A 528 5.14 0.83 7.25
N PRO A 529 5.67 -0.40 7.05
CA PRO A 529 5.50 -1.52 7.97
C PRO A 529 6.07 -1.25 9.38
N VAL A 530 6.95 -0.25 9.52
CA VAL A 530 7.53 0.13 10.81
C VAL A 530 6.60 1.02 11.64
N THR A 531 5.77 1.85 11.00
CA THR A 531 4.94 2.88 11.66
C THR A 531 3.44 2.66 11.50
N MET A 532 3.02 1.78 10.58
CA MET A 532 1.61 1.53 10.25
C MET A 532 0.78 1.12 11.46
N GLU A 533 1.30 0.26 12.35
CA GLU A 533 0.58 -0.14 13.57
C GLU A 533 0.37 1.04 14.53
N GLN A 534 1.31 2.00 14.57
CA GLN A 534 1.19 3.17 15.44
C GLN A 534 0.28 4.25 14.83
N LYS A 535 0.39 4.50 13.51
CA LYS A 535 -0.28 5.63 12.84
C LYS A 535 -1.68 5.27 12.31
N SER A 536 -1.88 4.04 11.86
CA SER A 536 -3.10 3.62 11.13
C SER A 536 -3.38 2.12 11.30
N ALA A 537 -3.41 1.65 12.55
CA ALA A 537 -3.71 0.26 12.89
C ALA A 537 -5.00 -0.22 12.22
N GLY A 538 -4.94 -1.36 11.53
CA GLY A 538 -6.09 -1.99 10.90
C GLY A 538 -6.53 -1.39 9.56
N MET A 539 -5.79 -0.42 9.01
CA MET A 539 -6.03 0.12 7.66
C MET A 539 -5.81 -0.95 6.58
N ILE A 540 -6.65 -0.95 5.53
CA ILE A 540 -6.65 -1.97 4.48
C ILE A 540 -6.61 -1.39 3.05
N SER A 541 -6.72 -0.07 2.89
CA SER A 541 -6.90 0.61 1.60
C SER A 541 -5.75 0.45 0.61
N TRP A 542 -4.51 0.25 1.09
CA TRP A 542 -3.33 0.24 0.23
C TRP A 542 -2.44 -0.96 0.52
N PHE A 543 -2.09 -1.70 -0.52
CA PHE A 543 -0.92 -2.57 -0.48
C PHE A 543 0.33 -1.80 -0.92
N PRO A 544 1.54 -2.22 -0.50
CA PRO A 544 2.78 -1.58 -0.95
C PRO A 544 2.99 -1.58 -2.47
N THR A 545 3.83 -0.67 -2.95
CA THR A 545 4.34 -0.68 -4.32
C THR A 545 5.58 -1.56 -4.43
N TYR A 546 5.78 -2.21 -5.57
CA TYR A 546 6.97 -3.00 -5.92
C TYR A 546 7.60 -2.44 -7.19
N PHE A 547 8.85 -2.01 -7.11
CA PHE A 547 9.69 -1.58 -8.23
C PHE A 547 10.67 -2.71 -8.58
N PRO A 548 10.46 -3.45 -9.68
CA PRO A 548 11.28 -4.62 -10.01
C PRO A 548 12.69 -4.25 -10.47
N LEU A 549 13.61 -5.21 -10.41
CA LEU A 549 14.85 -5.17 -11.20
C LEU A 549 14.75 -6.17 -12.35
N LYS A 550 15.13 -5.74 -13.56
CA LYS A 550 15.26 -6.59 -14.76
C LYS A 550 16.19 -7.77 -14.51
N GLN A 551 17.29 -7.53 -13.81
CA GLN A 551 18.28 -8.53 -13.42
C GLN A 551 18.49 -8.47 -11.92
N PRO A 552 18.32 -9.59 -11.19
CA PRO A 552 18.57 -9.62 -9.76
C PRO A 552 20.03 -9.33 -9.44
N LEU A 553 20.28 -8.51 -8.43
CA LEU A 553 21.64 -8.16 -8.01
C LEU A 553 22.04 -8.99 -6.79
N TYR A 554 23.17 -9.68 -6.88
CA TYR A 554 23.78 -10.30 -5.70
C TYR A 554 24.38 -9.23 -4.78
N VAL A 555 24.15 -9.39 -3.48
CA VAL A 555 24.52 -8.43 -2.46
C VAL A 555 25.32 -9.16 -1.39
N PRO A 556 26.64 -8.94 -1.26
CA PRO A 556 27.47 -9.65 -0.29
C PRO A 556 27.25 -9.22 1.16
N ASP A 557 27.82 -9.99 2.10
CA ASP A 557 27.85 -9.63 3.51
C ASP A 557 28.52 -8.26 3.73
N ASN A 558 28.01 -7.49 4.70
CA ASN A 558 28.55 -6.18 5.08
C ASN A 558 28.71 -5.17 3.91
N SER A 559 27.82 -5.27 2.93
CA SER A 559 27.76 -4.36 1.78
C SER A 559 26.78 -3.20 2.03
N VAL A 560 26.70 -2.30 1.06
CA VAL A 560 25.75 -1.20 1.03
C VAL A 560 25.07 -1.19 -0.32
N ILE A 561 23.74 -1.21 -0.32
CA ILE A 561 22.95 -0.88 -1.50
C ILE A 561 22.77 0.63 -1.56
N VAL A 562 23.08 1.25 -2.69
CA VAL A 562 22.74 2.65 -2.98
C VAL A 562 21.65 2.64 -4.04
N LEU A 563 20.51 3.25 -3.72
CA LEU A 563 19.35 3.34 -4.61
C LEU A 563 19.20 4.77 -5.06
N HIS A 564 19.20 4.97 -6.37
CA HIS A 564 18.78 6.20 -7.02
C HIS A 564 17.35 6.05 -7.48
N MET A 565 16.53 7.05 -7.17
CA MET A 565 15.14 7.11 -7.60
C MET A 565 14.84 8.50 -8.13
N TRP A 566 14.18 8.57 -9.29
CA TRP A 566 13.72 9.80 -9.91
C TRP A 566 12.21 9.76 -10.10
N ARG A 567 11.59 10.93 -9.97
CA ARG A 567 10.25 11.25 -10.45
C ARG A 567 10.39 12.28 -11.55
N GLN A 568 9.93 11.96 -12.75
CA GLN A 568 10.13 12.76 -13.96
C GLN A 568 8.78 13.15 -14.58
N THR A 569 8.77 14.22 -15.38
CA THR A 569 7.60 14.67 -16.12
C THR A 569 8.00 15.30 -17.46
N ASP A 570 7.09 15.23 -18.44
CA ASP A 570 7.22 15.84 -19.77
C ASP A 570 6.03 16.77 -20.10
N GLU A 571 5.36 17.30 -19.07
CA GLU A 571 4.10 18.08 -19.14
C GLU A 571 2.86 17.31 -19.55
N ARG A 572 3.00 16.09 -20.08
CA ARG A 572 1.86 15.21 -20.43
C ARG A 572 1.74 14.01 -19.52
N LYS A 573 2.87 13.54 -19.01
CA LYS A 573 2.97 12.34 -18.20
C LYS A 573 3.91 12.54 -17.03
N VAL A 574 3.77 11.65 -16.05
CA VAL A 574 4.70 11.49 -14.93
C VAL A 574 5.10 10.03 -14.81
N TRP A 575 6.39 9.78 -14.58
CA TRP A 575 6.93 8.44 -14.42
C TRP A 575 8.07 8.40 -13.40
N TYR A 576 8.50 7.19 -13.07
CA TYR A 576 9.62 6.94 -12.18
C TYR A 576 10.77 6.27 -12.92
N GLU A 577 11.98 6.58 -12.49
CA GLU A 577 13.18 5.88 -12.93
C GLU A 577 14.00 5.43 -11.72
N TRP A 578 14.67 4.27 -11.80
CA TRP A 578 15.47 3.77 -10.69
C TRP A 578 16.71 2.99 -11.12
N ILE A 579 17.76 3.11 -10.31
CA ILE A 579 19.02 2.37 -10.41
C ILE A 579 19.42 1.88 -9.02
N VAL A 580 19.89 0.64 -8.94
CA VAL A 580 20.45 0.05 -7.72
C VAL A 580 21.93 -0.24 -7.92
N GLU A 581 22.77 0.25 -7.04
CA GLU A 581 24.20 -0.03 -6.98
C GLU A 581 24.55 -0.80 -5.69
N VAL A 582 25.57 -1.66 -5.77
CA VAL A 582 26.08 -2.43 -4.63
C VAL A 582 27.54 -2.08 -4.40
N PHE A 583 27.84 -1.67 -3.16
CA PHE A 583 29.18 -1.31 -2.72
C PHE A 583 29.65 -2.20 -1.59
N VAL A 584 30.96 -2.47 -1.55
CA VAL A 584 31.65 -3.05 -0.39
C VAL A 584 32.69 -2.06 0.11
N TRP A 585 33.01 -2.16 1.40
CA TRP A 585 34.07 -1.38 2.01
C TRP A 585 35.41 -2.07 1.80
N ASP A 586 36.38 -1.37 1.24
CA ASP A 586 37.76 -1.84 1.17
C ASP A 586 38.37 -1.87 2.58
N ARG A 587 38.59 -3.08 3.08
CA ARG A 587 39.18 -3.30 4.42
C ARG A 587 40.70 -3.21 4.41
N VAL A 588 41.35 -3.30 3.25
CA VAL A 588 42.83 -3.25 3.13
C VAL A 588 43.31 -1.81 3.31
N ASP A 589 42.61 -0.85 2.71
CA ASP A 589 42.90 0.58 2.90
C ASP A 589 42.53 1.08 4.29
N ALA A 590 41.44 0.59 4.90
CA ALA A 590 41.04 1.01 6.25
C ALA A 590 42.11 0.68 7.32
N ALA A 591 42.79 -0.46 7.19
CA ALA A 591 43.86 -0.87 8.10
C ALA A 591 45.18 -0.13 7.86
N ARG A 592 45.46 0.30 6.61
CA ARG A 592 46.69 1.02 6.23
C ARG A 592 46.58 2.55 6.33
N ALA A 593 45.40 3.13 6.12
CA ALA A 593 45.24 4.56 5.87
C ALA A 593 44.76 5.40 7.08
N LYS A 594 44.53 4.82 8.26
CA LYS A 594 43.96 5.52 9.45
C LYS A 594 42.76 6.42 9.08
N GLY A 595 41.93 5.97 8.15
CA GLY A 595 40.76 6.70 7.62
C GLY A 595 39.64 5.73 7.24
N PRO A 596 38.42 6.22 6.97
CA PRO A 596 37.33 5.36 6.52
C PRO A 596 37.73 4.68 5.20
N GLY A 597 37.65 3.34 5.15
CA GLY A 597 38.00 2.57 3.95
C GLY A 597 37.23 3.03 2.71
N LYS A 598 37.85 2.90 1.53
CA LYS A 598 37.24 3.30 0.26
C LYS A 598 36.03 2.42 -0.08
N LYS A 599 34.94 3.01 -0.58
CA LYS A 599 33.81 2.23 -1.13
C LYS A 599 34.15 1.75 -2.54
N LEU A 600 33.99 0.46 -2.80
CA LEU A 600 34.18 -0.16 -4.11
C LEU A 600 32.83 -0.64 -4.64
N ARG A 601 32.42 -0.15 -5.83
CA ARG A 601 31.21 -0.62 -6.51
C ARG A 601 31.49 -1.98 -7.12
N ILE A 602 30.66 -2.97 -6.80
CA ILE A 602 30.82 -4.37 -7.24
C ILE A 602 29.64 -4.86 -8.10
N GLY A 603 28.54 -4.10 -8.14
CA GLY A 603 27.38 -4.40 -8.96
C GLY A 603 26.52 -3.16 -9.17
N MET A 604 25.79 -3.14 -10.28
CA MET A 604 24.86 -2.07 -10.64
C MET A 604 23.77 -2.64 -11.55
N SER A 605 22.53 -2.21 -11.36
CA SER A 605 21.44 -2.53 -12.26
C SER A 605 21.47 -1.64 -13.50
N GLU A 606 20.74 -2.03 -14.55
CA GLU A 606 20.40 -1.08 -15.61
C GLU A 606 19.50 0.06 -15.06
N LEU A 607 19.34 1.12 -15.85
CA LEU A 607 18.27 2.09 -15.65
C LEU A 607 16.93 1.41 -15.97
N HIS A 608 16.01 1.53 -15.04
CA HIS A 608 14.61 1.16 -15.22
C HIS A 608 13.81 2.45 -15.36
N SER A 609 12.83 2.46 -16.26
CA SER A 609 11.97 3.62 -16.47
C SER A 609 10.54 3.19 -16.71
N SER A 610 9.62 3.64 -15.85
CA SER A 610 8.19 3.36 -15.99
C SER A 610 7.51 4.26 -17.03
N ILE A 611 8.27 4.95 -17.89
CA ILE A 611 7.75 5.92 -18.87
C ILE A 611 6.72 5.30 -19.84
N LYS A 612 6.83 3.99 -20.13
CA LYS A 612 5.89 3.27 -20.99
C LYS A 612 4.50 3.14 -20.37
N GLU A 613 4.44 3.04 -19.04
CA GLU A 613 3.21 2.96 -18.23
C GLU A 613 3.00 4.26 -17.44
N ALA A 614 3.55 5.38 -17.92
CA ALA A 614 3.50 6.66 -17.23
C ALA A 614 2.05 7.13 -17.03
N CYS A 615 1.79 7.71 -15.86
CA CYS A 615 0.49 8.30 -15.54
C CYS A 615 0.27 9.54 -16.41
N LEU A 616 -0.86 9.61 -17.11
CA LEU A 616 -1.23 10.77 -17.93
C LEU A 616 -1.87 11.85 -17.06
N MET A 617 -1.48 13.10 -17.31
CA MET A 617 -2.11 14.29 -16.75
C MET A 617 -3.37 14.65 -17.52
#